data_AF-A0A1M2YRN9-F1
#
_entry.id   AF-A0A1M2YRN9-F1
#
_cell.length_a   1.000
_cell.length_b   1.000
_cell.length_c   1.000
_cell.angle_alpha   90.00
_cell.angle_beta   90.00
_cell.angle_gamma   90.00
#
_symmetry.space_group_name_H-M   'P 1'
#
loop_
_entity.id
_entity.type
_entity.pdbx_description
1 polymer ?
#
loop_
_entity_poly.entity_id
_entity_poly.type
_entity_poly.pdbx_seq_one_letter_code
_entity_poly.pdbx_strand_id
1 'polypeptide(L)'
;MNAAADYVATVRKSIVDTARKMLGGECSYIEGSRVICGLLDQARLDSSKEPFLSFVSIDSETDDVPLGQVRECWSEEARAKFLSKWDAAEDQARKYGEPACQKTIMLLLGNAET
;
A
#
# COMPACT_ATOMS: atom_id res chain seq x y z
N MET A 1 -9.68 -11.09 -27.34
CA MET A 1 -9.12 -10.75 -26.01
C MET A 1 -7.97 -9.78 -26.22
N ASN A 2 -8.02 -8.61 -25.57
CA ASN A 2 -6.96 -7.61 -25.65
C ASN A 2 -6.02 -7.83 -24.47
N ALA A 3 -4.88 -8.48 -24.70
CA ALA A 3 -3.93 -8.87 -23.66
C ALA A 3 -3.51 -7.70 -22.74
N ALA A 4 -3.48 -6.46 -23.25
CA ALA A 4 -3.17 -5.29 -22.44
C ALA A 4 -4.31 -4.92 -21.46
N ALA A 5 -5.57 -5.10 -21.86
CA ALA A 5 -6.72 -4.88 -20.97
C ALA A 5 -6.79 -5.97 -19.89
N ASP A 6 -6.53 -7.23 -20.27
CA ASP A 6 -6.49 -8.37 -19.35
C ASP A 6 -5.36 -8.20 -18.30
N TYR A 7 -4.21 -7.64 -18.72
CA TYR A 7 -3.12 -7.30 -17.82
C TYR A 7 -3.50 -6.22 -16.82
N VAL A 8 -4.05 -5.08 -17.27
CA VAL A 8 -4.48 -3.98 -16.39
C VAL A 8 -5.51 -4.46 -15.36
N ALA A 9 -6.46 -5.30 -15.77
CA ALA A 9 -7.45 -5.88 -14.85
C ALA A 9 -6.79 -6.77 -13.78
N THR A 10 -5.79 -7.57 -14.17
CA THR A 10 -5.01 -8.41 -13.24
C THR A 10 -4.26 -7.56 -12.21
N VAL A 11 -3.59 -6.49 -12.65
CA VAL A 11 -2.86 -5.57 -11.76
C VAL A 11 -3.83 -4.88 -10.79
N ARG A 12 -5.00 -4.42 -11.27
CA ARG A 12 -6.02 -3.82 -10.41
C ARG A 12 -6.55 -4.80 -9.37
N LYS A 13 -6.69 -6.08 -9.71
CA LYS A 13 -7.02 -7.13 -8.74
C LYS A 13 -5.93 -7.26 -7.66
N SER A 14 -4.65 -7.24 -8.03
CA SER A 14 -3.55 -7.26 -7.05
C SER A 14 -3.57 -6.07 -6.10
N ILE A 15 -3.94 -4.87 -6.57
CA ILE A 15 -4.14 -3.68 -5.73
C ILE A 15 -5.30 -3.90 -4.73
N VAL A 16 -6.44 -4.43 -5.20
CA VAL A 16 -7.59 -4.77 -4.34
C VAL A 16 -7.22 -5.81 -3.28
N ASP A 17 -6.51 -6.87 -3.67
CA ASP A 17 -6.08 -7.92 -2.76
C ASP A 17 -5.09 -7.39 -1.71
N THR A 18 -4.20 -6.48 -2.09
CA THR A 18 -3.30 -5.79 -1.15
C THR A 18 -4.06 -4.93 -0.16
N ALA A 19 -4.99 -4.10 -0.63
CA ALA A 19 -5.84 -3.26 0.22
C ALA A 19 -6.66 -4.11 1.21
N ARG A 20 -7.16 -5.29 0.79
CA ARG A 20 -7.84 -6.24 1.67
C ARG A 20 -6.91 -6.82 2.74
N LYS A 21 -5.69 -7.20 2.38
CA LYS A 21 -4.69 -7.69 3.34
C LYS A 21 -4.34 -6.62 4.39
N MET A 22 -4.23 -5.36 3.99
CA MET A 22 -4.01 -4.24 4.92
C MET A 22 -5.17 -4.10 5.92
N LEU A 23 -6.41 -4.13 5.42
CA LEU A 23 -7.60 -4.09 6.28
C LEU A 23 -7.73 -5.33 7.18
N GLY A 24 -7.27 -6.49 6.71
CA GLY A 24 -7.25 -7.75 7.45
C GLY A 24 -6.09 -7.88 8.44
N GLY A 25 -5.12 -6.96 8.44
CA GLY A 25 -3.91 -7.04 9.27
C GLY A 25 -2.89 -8.08 8.80
N GLU A 26 -3.06 -8.65 7.60
CA GLU A 26 -2.10 -9.58 6.98
C GLU A 26 -0.89 -8.86 6.39
N CYS A 27 -1.01 -7.55 6.17
CA CYS A 27 0.04 -6.68 5.65
C CYS A 27 -0.05 -5.33 6.37
N SER A 28 1.08 -4.69 6.65
CA SER A 28 1.08 -3.37 7.30
C SER A 28 0.62 -2.27 6.31
N TYR A 29 0.18 -1.13 6.82
CA TYR A 29 -0.20 0.01 5.99
C TYR A 29 1.01 0.60 5.26
N ILE A 30 2.20 0.59 5.86
CA ILE A 30 3.44 1.02 5.20
C ILE A 30 3.82 0.05 4.09
N GLU A 31 3.85 -1.26 4.39
CA GLU A 31 4.21 -2.30 3.42
C GLU A 31 3.24 -2.33 2.24
N GLY A 32 1.93 -2.32 2.53
CA GLY A 32 0.91 -2.35 1.50
C GLY A 32 0.91 -1.09 0.62
N SER A 33 1.23 0.08 1.19
CA SER A 33 1.35 1.33 0.42
C SER A 33 2.47 1.25 -0.61
N ARG A 34 3.63 0.68 -0.26
CA ARG A 34 4.74 0.42 -1.20
C ARG A 34 4.34 -0.50 -2.33
N VAL A 35 3.67 -1.60 -2.00
CA VAL A 35 3.16 -2.56 -3.00
C VAL A 35 2.18 -1.87 -3.95
N ILE A 36 1.22 -1.11 -3.42
CA ILE A 36 0.24 -0.40 -4.26
C ILE A 36 0.93 0.64 -5.14
N CYS A 37 1.83 1.47 -4.60
CA CYS A 37 2.56 2.49 -5.37
C CYS A 37 3.33 1.88 -6.55
N GLY A 38 3.97 0.71 -6.35
CA GLY A 38 4.66 -0.02 -7.42
C GLY A 38 3.74 -0.55 -8.54
N LEU A 39 2.42 -0.60 -8.32
CA LEU A 39 1.43 -1.13 -9.26
C LEU A 39 0.60 -0.04 -9.96
N LEU A 40 0.63 1.23 -9.51
CA LEU A 40 -0.26 2.28 -10.00
C LEU A 40 -0.13 2.56 -11.51
N ASP A 41 1.11 2.69 -12.00
CA ASP A 41 1.39 2.94 -13.43
C ASP A 41 0.87 1.79 -14.30
N GLN A 42 1.16 0.56 -13.89
CA GLN A 42 0.72 -0.67 -14.56
C GLN A 42 -0.81 -0.82 -14.56
N ALA A 43 -1.49 -0.31 -13.54
CA ALA A 43 -2.95 -0.30 -13.41
C ALA A 43 -3.62 0.89 -14.15
N ARG A 44 -2.82 1.79 -14.74
CA ARG A 44 -3.27 3.06 -15.34
C ARG A 44 -4.09 3.90 -14.35
N LEU A 45 -3.58 4.02 -13.13
CA LEU A 45 -4.20 4.81 -12.06
C LEU A 45 -3.34 6.03 -11.78
N ASP A 46 -3.96 7.20 -11.74
CA ASP A 46 -3.29 8.46 -11.46
C ASP A 46 -2.94 8.55 -9.96
N SER A 47 -1.64 8.49 -9.66
CA SER A 47 -1.12 8.52 -8.29
C SER A 47 -1.35 9.86 -7.59
N SER A 48 -1.66 10.93 -8.33
CA SER A 48 -1.98 12.25 -7.77
C SER A 48 -3.43 12.38 -7.30
N LYS A 49 -4.27 11.36 -7.52
CA LYS A 49 -5.70 11.37 -7.18
C LYS A 49 -5.98 10.48 -5.98
N GLU A 50 -6.92 10.91 -5.14
CA GLU A 50 -7.47 10.03 -4.11
C GLU A 50 -8.23 8.85 -4.75
N PRO A 51 -8.14 7.64 -4.18
CA PRO A 51 -7.46 7.31 -2.93
C PRO A 51 -5.95 7.06 -3.05
N PHE A 52 -5.37 7.10 -4.25
CA PHE A 52 -3.99 6.68 -4.51
C PHE A 52 -2.94 7.61 -3.93
N LEU A 53 -3.23 8.93 -3.89
CA LEU A 53 -2.37 9.92 -3.26
C LEU A 53 -2.08 9.59 -1.79
N SER A 54 -3.04 9.02 -1.06
CA SER A 54 -2.84 8.60 0.33
C SER A 54 -1.74 7.54 0.46
N PHE A 55 -1.65 6.57 -0.45
CA PHE A 55 -0.58 5.56 -0.43
C PHE A 55 0.78 6.16 -0.80
N VAL A 56 0.81 7.09 -1.75
CA VAL A 56 2.04 7.81 -2.14
C VAL A 56 2.60 8.61 -0.97
N SER A 57 1.72 9.33 -0.25
CA SER A 57 2.12 10.07 0.95
C SER A 57 2.68 9.15 2.03
N ILE A 58 2.02 8.01 2.30
CA ILE A 58 2.53 7.02 3.27
C ILE A 58 3.92 6.52 2.85
N ASP A 59 4.08 6.10 1.60
CA ASP A 59 5.37 5.57 1.12
C ASP A 59 6.49 6.62 1.23
N SER A 60 6.19 7.87 0.88
CA SER A 60 7.16 8.97 0.98
C SER A 60 7.50 9.37 2.41
N GLU A 61 6.52 9.38 3.33
CA GLU A 61 6.75 9.75 4.74
C GLU A 61 7.45 8.66 5.54
N THR A 62 7.45 7.43 5.02
CA THR A 62 7.98 6.25 5.71
C THR A 62 9.12 5.59 4.96
N ASP A 63 9.72 6.28 3.99
CA ASP A 63 10.84 5.83 3.15
C ASP A 63 12.03 5.26 3.97
N ASP A 64 12.21 5.78 5.18
CA ASP A 64 13.24 5.36 6.14
C ASP A 64 12.85 4.20 7.08
N VAL A 65 11.61 3.69 7.00
CA VAL A 65 11.13 2.55 7.77
C VAL A 65 11.52 1.25 7.06
N PRO A 66 12.42 0.43 7.65
CA PRO A 66 12.83 -0.84 7.05
C PRO A 66 11.69 -1.88 7.13
N LEU A 67 11.52 -2.65 6.07
CA LEU A 67 10.52 -3.72 5.98
C LEU A 67 11.16 -5.08 5.72
N GLY A 68 10.42 -6.13 6.06
CA GLY A 68 10.81 -7.52 5.81
C GLY A 68 12.24 -7.83 6.25
N GLN A 69 12.98 -8.51 5.37
CA GLN A 69 14.37 -8.91 5.63
C GLN A 69 15.32 -7.73 5.90
N VAL A 70 15.05 -6.54 5.35
CA VAL A 70 15.90 -5.36 5.63
C VAL A 70 15.85 -5.02 7.11
N ARG A 71 14.67 -5.13 7.75
CA ARG A 71 14.51 -4.88 9.19
C ARG A 71 15.22 -5.95 10.03
N GLU A 72 15.29 -7.19 9.54
CA GLU A 72 15.99 -8.29 10.21
C GLU A 72 17.51 -8.12 10.20
N CYS A 73 18.06 -7.47 9.17
CA CYS A 73 19.49 -7.15 9.07
C CYS A 73 19.96 -6.05 10.05
N TRP A 74 19.05 -5.37 10.77
CA TRP A 74 19.43 -4.36 11.76
C TRP A 74 19.86 -5.03 13.07
N SER A 75 20.94 -4.52 13.67
CA SER A 75 21.38 -4.90 15.02
C SER A 75 20.26 -4.70 16.04
N GLU A 76 20.23 -5.52 17.09
CA GLU A 76 19.18 -5.48 18.10
C GLU A 76 19.05 -4.10 18.76
N GLU A 77 20.19 -3.44 19.02
CA GLU A 77 20.26 -2.12 19.61
C GLU A 77 19.62 -1.06 18.72
N ALA A 78 19.87 -1.12 17.42
CA ALA A 78 19.26 -0.21 16.45
C ALA A 78 17.75 -0.45 16.35
N ARG A 79 17.30 -1.71 16.31
CA ARG A 79 15.86 -2.02 16.31
C ARG A 79 15.18 -1.49 17.58
N ALA A 80 15.78 -1.71 18.75
CA ALA A 80 15.25 -1.22 20.02
C ALA A 80 15.17 0.31 20.06
N LYS A 81 16.17 1.00 19.48
CA LYS A 81 16.21 2.46 19.40
C LYS A 81 15.09 3.05 18.52
N PHE A 82 14.74 2.39 17.42
CA PHE A 82 13.80 2.94 16.44
C PHE A 82 12.40 2.34 16.48
N LEU A 83 12.18 1.29 17.28
CA LEU A 83 10.90 0.57 17.36
C LEU A 83 9.71 1.52 17.59
N SER A 84 9.81 2.41 18.59
CA SER A 84 8.73 3.36 18.90
C SER A 84 8.45 4.34 17.76
N LYS A 85 9.47 4.74 17.00
CA LYS A 85 9.30 5.58 15.81
C LYS A 85 8.58 4.81 14.70
N TRP A 86 8.98 3.57 14.44
CA TRP A 86 8.35 2.73 13.42
C TRP A 86 6.91 2.40 13.76
N ASP A 87 6.61 2.10 15.03
CA ASP A 87 5.24 1.84 15.49
C ASP A 87 4.37 3.10 15.34
N ALA A 88 4.89 4.28 15.71
CA ALA A 88 4.19 5.55 15.52
C ALA A 88 3.96 5.89 14.03
N ALA A 89 4.91 5.54 13.16
CA ALA A 89 4.76 5.70 11.72
C ALA A 89 3.65 4.78 11.17
N GLU A 90 3.59 3.53 11.63
CA GLU A 90 2.54 2.58 11.25
C GLU A 90 1.16 3.04 11.76
N ASP A 91 1.07 3.52 12.99
CA ASP A 91 -0.17 4.11 13.54
C ASP A 91 -0.66 5.31 12.72
N GLN A 92 0.27 6.15 12.26
CA GLN A 92 -0.05 7.29 11.41
C GLN A 92 -0.46 6.83 10.01
N ALA A 93 0.27 5.87 9.42
CA ALA A 93 -0.05 5.28 8.13
C ALA A 93 -1.46 4.65 8.15
N ARG A 94 -1.83 3.98 9.23
CA ARG A 94 -3.17 3.40 9.40
C ARG A 94 -4.30 4.44 9.30
N LYS A 95 -4.14 5.62 9.91
CA LYS A 95 -5.19 6.66 9.92
C LYS A 95 -5.59 7.10 8.51
N TYR A 96 -4.64 7.14 7.58
CA TYR A 96 -4.89 7.52 6.18
C TYR A 96 -5.12 6.30 5.28
N GLY A 97 -4.38 5.22 5.54
CA GLY A 97 -4.40 4.00 4.74
C GLY A 97 -5.71 3.22 4.87
N GLU A 98 -6.32 3.15 6.06
CA GLU A 98 -7.58 2.42 6.27
C GLU A 98 -8.73 2.97 5.39
N PRO A 99 -9.07 4.29 5.42
CA PRO A 99 -10.07 4.83 4.52
C PRO A 99 -9.65 4.80 3.05
N ALA A 100 -8.36 4.91 2.73
CA ALA A 100 -7.87 4.78 1.35
C ALA A 100 -8.06 3.36 0.79
N CYS A 101 -7.83 2.32 1.60
CA CYS A 101 -8.07 0.92 1.23
C CYS A 101 -9.55 0.69 0.90
N GLN A 102 -10.46 1.14 1.76
CA GLN A 102 -11.90 1.01 1.53
C GLN A 102 -12.35 1.68 0.23
N LYS A 103 -11.90 2.93 0.00
CA LYS A 103 -12.19 3.67 -1.24
C LYS A 103 -11.60 2.98 -2.47
N THR A 104 -10.40 2.43 -2.36
CA THR A 104 -9.73 1.71 -3.46
C THR A 104 -10.50 0.47 -3.86
N ILE A 105 -10.93 -0.33 -2.89
CA ILE A 105 -11.74 -1.52 -3.12
C ILE A 105 -13.07 -1.14 -3.77
N MET A 106 -13.75 -0.11 -3.25
CA MET A 106 -15.01 0.37 -3.82
C MET A 106 -14.84 0.85 -5.26
N LEU A 107 -13.80 1.65 -5.54
CA LEU A 107 -13.52 2.19 -6.87
C LEU A 107 -13.21 1.09 -7.89
N LEU A 108 -12.33 0.15 -7.55
CA LEU A 108 -11.85 -0.85 -8.51
C LEU A 108 -12.80 -2.02 -8.69
N LEU A 109 -13.65 -2.33 -7.71
CA LEU A 109 -14.73 -3.32 -7.87
C LEU A 109 -16.00 -2.71 -8.48
N GLY A 110 -16.33 -1.46 -8.16
CA GLY A 110 -17.48 -0.76 -8.77
C GLY A 110 -17.30 -0.50 -10.27
N ASN A 111 -16.05 -0.36 -10.73
CA ASN A 111 -15.73 -0.21 -12.15
C ASN A 111 -15.63 -1.56 -12.91
N ALA A 112 -15.88 -2.70 -12.26
CA ALA A 112 -15.85 -4.02 -12.90
C ALA A 112 -17.20 -4.40 -13.55
N GLU A 113 -18.25 -3.60 -13.38
CA GLU A 113 -19.61 -3.85 -13.91
C GLU A 113 -20.04 -2.93 -15.06
N THR A 114 -19.12 -2.17 -15.67
CA THR A 114 -19.38 -1.29 -16.84
C THR A 114 -18.37 -1.52 -17.94
#